data_AF-A0A9W9ZN61-F1
#
_entry.id   AF-A0A9W9ZN61-F1
#
_cell.length_a   1.000
_cell.length_b   1.000
_cell.length_c   1.000
_cell.angle_alpha   90.00
_cell.angle_beta   90.00
_cell.angle_gamma   90.00
#
_symmetry.space_group_name_H-M   'P 1'
#
loop_
_entity.id
_entity.type
_entity.pdbx_description
1 polymer ?
#
loop_
_entity_poly.entity_id
_entity_poly.type
_entity_poly.pdbx_seq_one_letter_code
_entity_poly.pdbx_strand_id
1 'polypeptide(L)'
;MIGNKITHANNTQFLLLMLALLVVLVEGRFNSQFPISEPTEKSKEKGKEFMENDSFSRQIIHGVAHSKEAITTCGLVSQEEHYGQGLDLQAVSRYVNTCRITSVQAAGKPDQPGMPCNVPRMCVANESSVEELALLDGQKEITSALSCRCLDPHPPCYKQNNIRVFHWGTTYEKAVDVGQCVGSCNKEKKTCQPIASKIVNVKGPNGAHCVEKILECGCARSCYRVSFHQLYSITVLDEQTSTNKTLQR
;
A
#
# COMPACT_ATOMS: atom_id res chain seq x y z
N MET A 1 35.43 44.30 -30.61
CA MET A 1 34.21 45.14 -30.77
C MET A 1 33.24 44.41 -31.69
N ILE A 2 32.33 43.60 -31.14
CA ILE A 2 31.11 43.13 -31.82
C ILE A 2 30.06 43.04 -30.71
N GLY A 3 29.08 43.94 -30.74
CA GLY A 3 28.00 44.02 -29.76
C GLY A 3 26.77 43.29 -30.26
N ASN A 4 26.24 42.35 -29.48
CA ASN A 4 24.94 41.74 -29.72
C ASN A 4 23.85 42.53 -28.98
N LYS A 5 22.97 43.18 -29.75
CA LYS A 5 21.68 43.71 -29.28
C LYS A 5 20.70 42.54 -29.14
N ILE A 6 20.21 42.31 -27.92
CA ILE A 6 19.05 41.46 -27.66
C ILE A 6 17.84 42.39 -27.61
N THR A 7 16.97 42.27 -28.61
CA THR A 7 15.66 42.94 -28.68
C THR A 7 14.65 42.21 -27.78
N HIS A 8 14.06 42.95 -26.83
CA HIS A 8 12.92 42.53 -26.03
C HIS A 8 11.72 42.23 -26.93
N ALA A 9 11.27 40.97 -26.92
CA ALA A 9 10.02 40.56 -27.55
C ALA A 9 8.85 40.69 -26.57
N ASN A 10 7.71 41.18 -27.08
CA ASN A 10 6.50 41.55 -26.37
C ASN A 10 5.85 40.41 -25.56
N ASN A 11 5.72 40.63 -24.26
CA ASN A 11 5.15 39.70 -23.28
C ASN A 11 3.60 39.58 -23.33
N THR A 12 2.94 40.34 -24.21
CA THR A 12 1.47 40.39 -24.32
C THR A 12 0.89 39.39 -25.30
N GLN A 13 1.67 38.88 -26.26
CA GLN A 13 1.20 37.87 -27.23
C GLN A 13 1.15 36.45 -26.64
N PHE A 14 2.02 36.14 -25.68
CA PHE A 14 2.05 34.82 -25.03
C PHE A 14 0.86 34.59 -24.10
N LEU A 15 0.35 35.64 -23.45
CA LEU A 15 -0.77 35.54 -22.53
C LEU A 15 -2.11 35.28 -23.26
N LEU A 16 -2.27 35.82 -24.47
CA LEU A 16 -3.45 35.60 -25.32
C LEU A 16 -3.51 34.17 -25.88
N LEU A 17 -2.36 33.57 -26.20
CA LEU A 17 -2.27 32.18 -26.66
C LEU A 17 -2.59 31.16 -25.55
N MET A 18 -2.24 31.46 -24.30
CA MET A 18 -2.55 30.59 -23.16
C MET A 18 -4.04 30.64 -22.75
N LEU A 19 -4.70 31.80 -22.90
CA LEU A 19 -6.14 31.93 -22.64
C LEU A 19 -6.99 31.20 -23.70
N ALA A 20 -6.56 31.17 -24.97
CA ALA A 20 -7.27 30.44 -26.02
C ALA A 20 -7.24 28.90 -25.82
N LEU A 21 -6.15 28.36 -25.27
CA LEU A 21 -6.02 26.93 -24.97
C LEU A 21 -6.88 26.47 -23.78
N LEU A 22 -7.20 27.36 -22.84
CA LEU A 22 -8.09 27.06 -21.72
C LEU A 22 -9.57 27.00 -22.12
N VAL A 23 -10.00 27.75 -23.12
CA VAL A 23 -11.41 27.73 -23.60
C VAL A 23 -11.73 26.40 -24.31
N VAL A 24 -10.78 25.83 -25.06
CA VAL A 24 -10.99 24.56 -25.79
C VAL A 24 -11.08 23.35 -24.85
N LEU A 25 -10.49 23.42 -23.65
CA LEU A 25 -10.53 22.30 -22.70
C LEU A 25 -11.81 22.23 -21.85
N VAL A 26 -12.65 23.28 -21.84
CA VAL A 26 -13.84 23.34 -20.98
C VAL A 26 -15.13 22.86 -21.69
N GLU A 27 -15.20 22.88 -23.02
CA GLU A 27 -16.41 22.45 -23.76
C GLU A 27 -16.39 20.99 -24.27
N GLY A 28 -15.39 20.20 -23.87
CA GLY A 28 -15.22 18.79 -24.26
C GLY A 28 -15.95 17.77 -23.38
N ARG A 29 -17.23 17.97 -23.06
CA ARG A 29 -18.12 16.91 -22.55
C ARG A 29 -19.48 17.04 -23.21
N PHE A 30 -19.88 16.08 -24.04
CA PHE A 30 -21.22 15.49 -24.13
C PHE A 30 -21.33 14.60 -25.38
N ASN A 31 -21.36 13.27 -25.20
CA ASN A 31 -22.33 12.34 -25.79
C ASN A 31 -21.75 10.92 -25.87
N SER A 32 -22.34 10.00 -25.10
CA SER A 32 -22.61 8.66 -25.62
C SER A 32 -23.76 8.05 -24.81
N GLN A 33 -24.97 8.23 -25.32
CA GLN A 33 -26.08 7.31 -25.07
C GLN A 33 -25.70 5.94 -25.66
N PHE A 34 -25.94 4.86 -24.90
CA PHE A 34 -26.13 3.53 -25.49
C PHE A 34 -27.44 2.94 -24.93
N PRO A 35 -28.26 2.31 -25.78
CA PRO A 35 -29.64 1.99 -25.47
C PRO A 35 -29.81 0.65 -24.76
N ILE A 36 -30.95 0.57 -24.09
CA ILE A 36 -31.56 -0.57 -23.42
C ILE A 36 -31.99 -1.60 -24.49
N SER A 37 -31.63 -2.87 -24.32
CA SER A 37 -32.16 -3.99 -25.10
C SER A 37 -33.23 -4.73 -24.31
N GLU A 38 -34.47 -4.71 -24.81
CA GLU A 38 -35.56 -5.60 -24.42
C GLU A 38 -35.41 -7.01 -25.06
N PRO A 39 -36.02 -8.05 -24.46
CA PRO A 39 -35.84 -9.44 -24.88
C PRO A 39 -36.85 -9.86 -25.95
N THR A 40 -36.37 -10.57 -26.98
CA THR A 40 -37.24 -11.25 -27.95
C THR A 40 -37.58 -12.67 -27.53
N GLU A 41 -38.89 -12.89 -27.46
CA GLU A 41 -39.63 -14.13 -27.28
C GLU A 41 -39.61 -15.01 -28.56
N LYS A 42 -39.40 -16.34 -28.41
CA LYS A 42 -40.10 -17.46 -29.09
C LYS A 42 -39.19 -18.67 -29.35
N SER A 43 -39.50 -19.78 -28.67
CA SER A 43 -39.75 -21.07 -29.34
C SER A 43 -40.47 -22.05 -28.41
N LYS A 44 -41.75 -22.30 -28.75
CA LYS A 44 -42.55 -23.54 -28.56
C LYS A 44 -41.67 -24.79 -28.81
N GLU A 45 -41.89 -25.96 -28.20
CA GLU A 45 -43.13 -26.75 -28.18
C GLU A 45 -43.00 -28.00 -27.27
N LYS A 46 -44.14 -28.44 -26.68
CA LYS A 46 -44.57 -29.82 -26.29
C LYS A 46 -43.71 -30.62 -25.29
N GLY A 47 -44.23 -31.22 -24.21
CA GLY A 47 -45.60 -31.46 -23.75
C GLY A 47 -45.65 -32.80 -23.00
N LYS A 48 -46.31 -32.87 -21.84
CA LYS A 48 -47.25 -33.95 -21.44
C LYS A 48 -47.72 -33.80 -19.99
N GLU A 49 -49.03 -33.93 -19.87
CA GLU A 49 -49.92 -34.04 -18.70
C GLU A 49 -49.41 -34.92 -17.56
N PHE A 50 -49.72 -34.53 -16.32
CA PHE A 50 -50.50 -35.40 -15.42
C PHE A 50 -51.25 -34.57 -14.36
N MET A 51 -52.42 -35.09 -13.97
CA MET A 51 -53.53 -34.41 -13.30
C MET A 51 -53.44 -34.31 -11.77
N GLU A 52 -54.09 -33.25 -11.25
CA GLU A 52 -55.07 -33.26 -10.13
C GLU A 52 -54.62 -33.69 -8.71
N ASN A 53 -54.59 -32.74 -7.77
CA ASN A 53 -55.50 -32.78 -6.62
C ASN A 53 -55.42 -31.55 -5.71
N ASP A 54 -56.58 -31.25 -5.15
CA ASP A 54 -56.97 -30.12 -4.32
C ASP A 54 -56.25 -29.94 -2.98
N SER A 55 -56.14 -28.66 -2.61
CA SER A 55 -56.44 -28.06 -1.30
C SER A 55 -56.18 -28.90 -0.04
N PHE A 56 -55.11 -28.54 0.69
CA PHE A 56 -55.16 -28.59 2.15
C PHE A 56 -54.36 -27.44 2.77
N SER A 57 -55.11 -26.48 3.30
CA SER A 57 -54.62 -25.36 4.11
C SER A 57 -53.89 -25.88 5.35
N ARG A 58 -52.61 -25.53 5.52
CA ARG A 58 -51.93 -25.44 6.82
C ARG A 58 -50.74 -24.48 6.71
N GLN A 59 -50.86 -23.39 7.46
CA GLN A 59 -49.79 -22.44 7.74
C GLN A 59 -48.53 -23.15 8.22
N ILE A 60 -47.41 -22.84 7.56
CA ILE A 60 -46.09 -22.83 8.19
C ILE A 60 -45.42 -21.52 7.77
N ILE A 61 -45.52 -20.53 8.66
CA ILE A 61 -44.63 -19.38 8.68
C ILE A 61 -43.31 -19.89 9.28
N HIS A 62 -42.38 -20.32 8.44
CA HIS A 62 -40.97 -20.40 8.84
C HIS A 62 -40.25 -19.23 8.20
N GLY A 63 -39.94 -18.26 9.06
CA GLY A 63 -39.26 -17.03 8.71
C GLY A 63 -37.97 -17.32 7.95
N VAL A 64 -37.79 -16.58 6.87
CA VAL A 64 -36.46 -16.36 6.29
C VAL A 64 -35.65 -15.71 7.39
N ALA A 65 -34.81 -16.50 8.05
CA ALA A 65 -33.73 -15.98 8.86
C ALA A 65 -32.82 -15.21 7.89
N HIS A 66 -33.00 -13.90 7.81
CA HIS A 66 -31.96 -13.00 7.33
C HIS A 66 -30.77 -13.22 8.26
N SER A 67 -29.88 -14.13 7.88
CA SER A 67 -28.52 -14.17 8.40
C SER A 67 -27.99 -12.75 8.24
N LYS A 68 -27.79 -12.03 9.34
CA LYS A 68 -27.14 -10.72 9.31
C LYS A 68 -25.73 -10.98 8.80
N GLU A 69 -25.50 -10.73 7.51
CA GLU A 69 -24.16 -10.83 6.92
C GLU A 69 -23.23 -9.93 7.73
N ALA A 70 -22.20 -10.53 8.32
CA ALA A 70 -21.21 -9.80 9.09
C ALA A 70 -20.43 -8.90 8.13
N ILE A 71 -20.66 -7.59 8.22
CA ILE A 71 -19.91 -6.62 7.41
C ILE A 71 -18.49 -6.57 7.95
N THR A 72 -17.57 -6.90 7.06
CA THR A 72 -16.13 -6.85 7.34
C THR A 72 -15.61 -5.48 6.91
N THR A 73 -15.01 -4.73 7.83
CA THR A 73 -14.43 -3.41 7.56
C THR A 73 -12.91 -3.47 7.69
N CYS A 74 -12.21 -2.71 6.85
CA CYS A 74 -10.77 -2.47 6.99
C CYS A 74 -10.58 -1.07 7.55
N GLY A 75 -9.89 -1.00 8.70
CA GLY A 75 -9.74 0.25 9.44
C GLY A 75 -8.45 0.31 10.22
N LEU A 76 -8.18 1.51 10.72
CA LEU A 76 -7.06 1.79 11.60
C LEU A 76 -7.38 1.26 13.00
N VAL A 77 -6.41 0.58 13.59
CA VAL A 77 -6.40 0.18 14.99
C VAL A 77 -5.16 0.80 15.62
N SER A 78 -5.39 1.70 16.58
CA SER A 78 -4.31 2.31 17.36
C SER A 78 -3.87 1.36 18.46
N GLN A 79 -2.57 1.14 18.56
CA GLN A 79 -1.93 0.39 19.62
C GLN A 79 -0.88 1.28 20.30
N GLU A 80 -0.89 1.31 21.63
CA GLU A 80 0.14 1.98 22.40
C GLU A 80 1.38 1.09 22.47
N GLU A 81 2.53 1.66 22.11
CA GLU A 81 3.83 1.01 22.22
C GLU A 81 4.73 1.86 23.11
N HIS A 82 5.51 1.20 23.97
CA HIS A 82 6.41 1.85 24.90
C HIS A 82 7.86 1.68 24.46
N TYR A 83 8.60 2.79 24.46
CA TYR A 83 9.97 2.90 23.99
C TYR A 83 10.88 3.42 25.09
N GLY A 84 12.00 2.76 25.36
CA GLY A 84 13.00 3.27 26.30
C GLY A 84 13.83 4.38 25.65
N GLN A 85 13.73 5.60 26.16
CA GLN A 85 14.53 6.72 25.66
C GLN A 85 15.93 6.72 26.29
N GLY A 86 16.96 6.92 25.46
CA GLY A 86 18.34 6.80 25.92
C GLY A 86 18.92 7.97 26.72
N LEU A 87 18.16 9.06 26.85
CA LEU A 87 18.62 10.27 27.54
C LEU A 87 18.25 10.31 29.02
N ASP A 88 17.11 9.72 29.42
CA ASP A 88 16.57 9.81 30.78
C ASP A 88 16.02 8.49 31.35
N LEU A 89 16.14 7.38 30.60
CA LEU A 89 15.57 6.06 30.92
C LEU A 89 14.03 6.06 31.10
N GLN A 90 13.34 7.13 30.69
CA GLN A 90 11.88 7.17 30.73
C GLN A 90 11.30 6.40 29.55
N ALA A 91 10.19 5.71 29.82
CA ALA A 91 9.40 5.08 28.79
C ALA A 91 8.58 6.15 28.06
N VAL A 92 8.81 6.28 26.77
CA VAL A 92 8.03 7.14 25.88
C VAL A 92 6.97 6.28 25.20
N SER A 93 5.70 6.63 25.42
CA SER A 93 4.57 6.01 24.70
C SER A 93 4.42 6.62 23.30
N ARG A 94 4.12 5.76 22.33
CA ARG A 94 3.70 6.14 20.97
C ARG A 94 2.45 5.37 20.58
N TYR A 95 1.51 6.07 19.95
CA TYR A 95 0.35 5.44 19.33
C TYR A 95 0.68 5.07 17.89
N VAL A 96 0.79 3.77 17.63
CA VAL A 96 1.07 3.22 16.31
C VAL A 96 -0.23 2.67 15.73
N ASN A 97 -0.66 3.24 14.61
CA ASN A 97 -1.83 2.75 13.90
C ASN A 97 -1.44 1.60 12.98
N THR A 98 -2.22 0.53 13.02
CA THR A 98 -2.09 -0.61 12.11
C THR A 98 -3.38 -0.85 11.37
N CYS A 99 -3.28 -1.36 10.14
CA CYS A 99 -4.47 -1.73 9.36
C CYS A 99 -4.92 -3.13 9.74
N ARG A 100 -6.16 -3.26 10.23
CA ARG A 100 -6.76 -4.53 10.57
C ARG A 100 -8.16 -4.65 10.01
N ILE A 101 -8.53 -5.89 9.75
CA ILE A 101 -9.89 -6.28 9.45
C ILE A 101 -10.66 -6.37 10.76
N THR A 102 -11.75 -5.62 10.87
CA THR A 102 -12.69 -5.67 11.98
C THR A 102 -14.04 -6.16 11.46
N SER A 103 -14.61 -7.19 12.10
CA SER A 103 -15.97 -7.62 11.84
C SER A 103 -16.92 -6.75 12.66
N VAL A 104 -17.71 -5.90 12.00
CA VAL A 104 -18.73 -5.11 12.69
C VAL A 104 -20.00 -5.95 12.71
N GLN A 105 -20.31 -6.56 13.86
CA GLN A 105 -21.70 -6.89 14.15
C GLN A 105 -22.46 -5.56 14.14
N ALA A 106 -23.62 -5.49 13.48
CA ALA A 106 -24.37 -4.27 13.14
C ALA A 106 -24.86 -3.38 14.33
N ALA A 107 -24.14 -3.31 15.46
CA ALA A 107 -24.50 -2.60 16.68
C ALA A 107 -23.33 -1.86 17.37
N GLY A 108 -22.14 -1.76 16.75
CA GLY A 108 -21.02 -0.98 17.29
C GLY A 108 -20.61 0.15 16.35
N LYS A 109 -20.60 1.39 16.84
CA LYS A 109 -20.12 2.56 16.09
C LYS A 109 -18.58 2.49 16.05
N PRO A 110 -17.92 2.28 14.90
CA PRO A 110 -16.47 2.28 14.85
C PRO A 110 -15.93 3.69 15.11
N ASP A 111 -14.81 3.80 15.82
CA ASP A 111 -14.17 5.09 16.16
C ASP A 111 -13.71 5.88 14.92
N GLN A 112 -13.66 5.24 13.74
CA GLN A 112 -13.47 5.88 12.45
C GLN A 112 -14.24 5.13 11.33
N PRO A 113 -14.68 5.81 10.26
CA PRO A 113 -15.38 5.17 9.15
C PRO A 113 -14.43 4.26 8.36
N GLY A 114 -14.36 2.98 8.74
CA GLY A 114 -13.70 1.94 7.96
C GLY A 114 -14.48 1.66 6.67
N MET A 115 -13.79 1.49 5.54
CA MET A 115 -14.43 1.14 4.28
C MET A 115 -14.89 -0.33 4.32
N PRO A 116 -16.14 -0.65 3.93
CA PRO A 116 -16.60 -2.02 3.85
C PRO A 116 -15.79 -2.79 2.79
N CYS A 117 -15.36 -3.99 3.15
CA CYS A 117 -14.65 -4.89 2.26
C CYS A 117 -15.51 -6.12 2.04
N ASN A 118 -16.01 -6.29 0.82
CA ASN A 118 -16.66 -7.54 0.45
C ASN A 118 -15.62 -8.67 0.54
N VAL A 119 -15.97 -9.70 1.31
CA VAL A 119 -15.21 -10.91 1.67
C VAL A 119 -14.35 -11.50 0.54
N PRO A 120 -13.29 -12.26 0.87
CA PRO A 120 -12.22 -11.98 1.84
C PRO A 120 -11.12 -11.13 1.17
N ARG A 121 -10.62 -10.10 1.85
CA ARG A 121 -9.58 -9.20 1.32
C ARG A 121 -8.46 -8.98 2.33
N MET A 122 -7.25 -8.69 1.85
CA MET A 122 -6.16 -8.25 2.71
C MET A 122 -6.36 -6.78 3.06
N CYS A 123 -6.25 -6.42 4.33
CA CYS A 123 -6.29 -5.03 4.80
C CYS A 123 -4.85 -4.54 4.98
N VAL A 124 -4.44 -3.55 4.20
CA VAL A 124 -3.07 -3.01 4.22
C VAL A 124 -3.08 -1.49 4.30
N ALA A 125 -1.96 -0.92 4.77
CA ALA A 125 -1.75 0.51 4.73
C ALA A 125 -1.64 0.98 3.27
N ASN A 126 -2.42 2.01 2.93
CA ASN A 126 -2.28 2.74 1.68
C ASN A 126 -1.29 3.91 1.85
N GLU A 127 -1.35 4.54 3.02
CA GLU A 127 -0.49 5.63 3.43
C GLU A 127 -0.08 5.44 4.89
N SER A 128 1.14 5.84 5.20
CA SER A 128 1.72 5.75 6.54
C SER A 128 2.66 6.93 6.82
N SER A 129 2.71 7.35 8.07
CA SER A 129 3.74 8.28 8.56
C SER A 129 4.93 7.49 9.09
N VAL A 130 6.11 8.10 8.96
CA VAL A 130 7.37 7.54 9.42
C VAL A 130 7.99 8.47 10.46
N GLU A 131 8.21 7.95 11.66
CA GLU A 131 8.91 8.61 12.77
C GLU A 131 10.20 7.85 13.07
N GLU A 132 11.30 8.56 13.30
CA GLU A 132 12.58 7.96 13.68
C GLU A 132 12.84 8.27 15.16
N LEU A 133 12.95 7.22 15.98
CA LEU A 133 13.27 7.33 17.39
C LEU A 133 14.72 6.96 17.65
N ALA A 134 15.42 7.77 18.42
CA ALA A 134 16.71 7.41 18.99
C ALA A 134 16.48 6.66 20.33
N LEU A 135 16.65 5.35 20.30
CA LEU A 135 16.55 4.44 21.44
C LEU A 135 17.95 4.11 21.98
N LEU A 136 18.01 3.47 23.16
CA LEU A 136 19.27 2.99 23.76
C LEU A 136 20.00 1.96 22.88
N ASP A 137 19.26 1.14 22.15
CA ASP A 137 19.76 0.10 21.25
C ASP A 137 20.03 0.60 19.82
N GLY A 138 19.78 1.88 19.56
CA GLY A 138 20.05 2.54 18.28
C GLY A 138 18.87 3.34 17.75
N GLN A 139 18.91 3.70 16.48
CA GLN A 139 17.80 4.36 15.81
C GLN A 139 16.76 3.32 15.38
N LYS A 140 15.48 3.59 15.67
CA LYS A 140 14.34 2.77 15.24
C LYS A 140 13.38 3.60 14.40
N GLU A 141 13.08 3.10 13.20
CA GLU A 141 12.00 3.63 12.36
C GLU A 141 10.66 3.04 12.80
N ILE A 142 9.71 3.91 13.17
CA ILE A 142 8.31 3.57 13.45
C ILE A 142 7.47 4.00 12.26
N THR A 143 6.67 3.06 11.74
CA THR A 143 5.70 3.34 10.67
C THR A 143 4.29 3.22 11.23
N SER A 144 3.51 4.30 11.16
CA SER A 144 2.13 4.35 11.64
C SER A 144 1.19 4.56 10.45
N ALA A 145 0.15 3.74 10.31
CA ALA A 145 -0.81 3.85 9.21
C ALA A 145 -1.65 5.14 9.33
N LEU A 146 -1.79 5.87 8.22
CA LEU A 146 -2.67 7.04 8.10
C LEU A 146 -3.98 6.70 7.38
N SER A 147 -3.92 5.74 6.46
CA SER A 147 -5.11 5.22 5.79
C SER A 147 -4.93 3.76 5.41
N CYS A 148 -6.05 3.02 5.41
CA CYS A 148 -6.09 1.61 5.05
C CYS A 148 -6.88 1.40 3.77
N ARG A 149 -6.57 0.31 3.07
CA ARG A 149 -7.33 -0.14 1.91
C ARG A 149 -7.45 -1.66 1.90
N CYS A 150 -8.51 -2.14 1.26
CA CYS A 150 -8.67 -3.55 0.96
C CYS A 150 -8.09 -3.91 -0.39
N LEU A 151 -7.35 -5.02 -0.42
CA LEU A 151 -6.78 -5.62 -1.61
C LEU A 151 -7.39 -7.00 -1.83
N ASP A 152 -7.58 -7.36 -3.09
CA ASP A 152 -7.97 -8.72 -3.44
C ASP A 152 -6.91 -9.71 -2.93
N PRO A 153 -7.33 -10.90 -2.46
CA PRO A 153 -6.42 -11.88 -1.88
C PRO A 153 -5.60 -12.63 -2.93
N HIS A 154 -6.08 -12.71 -4.17
CA HIS A 154 -5.45 -13.50 -5.25
C HIS A 154 -5.27 -12.75 -6.59
N PRO A 155 -4.88 -11.48 -6.63
CA PRO A 155 -4.52 -10.84 -7.89
C PRO A 155 -3.22 -11.46 -8.43
N PRO A 156 -3.01 -11.45 -9.75
CA PRO A 156 -1.68 -11.73 -10.31
C PRO A 156 -0.67 -10.74 -9.72
N CYS A 157 0.57 -11.16 -9.50
CA CYS A 157 1.62 -10.32 -8.90
C CYS A 157 1.76 -8.95 -9.59
N TYR A 158 1.65 -7.87 -8.83
CA TYR A 158 1.74 -6.49 -9.32
C TYR A 158 2.32 -5.53 -8.27
N LYS A 159 2.77 -4.34 -8.70
CA LYS A 159 3.15 -3.24 -7.81
C LYS A 159 1.91 -2.48 -7.36
N GLN A 160 1.66 -2.50 -6.07
CA GLN A 160 0.70 -1.65 -5.39
C GLN A 160 1.40 -0.38 -4.87
N ASN A 161 0.74 0.77 -4.94
CA ASN A 161 1.26 2.00 -4.32
C ASN A 161 1.17 1.90 -2.80
N ASN A 162 2.19 2.40 -2.12
CA ASN A 162 2.28 2.49 -0.67
C ASN A 162 3.03 3.79 -0.33
N ILE A 163 2.29 4.78 0.17
CA ILE A 163 2.84 6.11 0.45
C ILE A 163 3.40 6.12 1.87
N ARG A 164 4.66 6.54 2.00
CA ARG A 164 5.30 6.85 3.28
C ARG A 164 5.56 8.34 3.38
N VAL A 165 5.10 8.96 4.46
CA VAL A 165 5.30 10.37 4.74
C VAL A 165 6.34 10.51 5.84
N PHE A 166 7.53 10.97 5.46
CA PHE A 166 8.66 11.19 6.35
C PHE A 166 8.58 12.59 6.95
N HIS A 167 9.03 12.74 8.20
CA HIS A 167 9.12 14.03 8.92
C HIS A 167 7.80 14.83 8.93
N TRP A 168 6.68 14.13 9.16
CA TRP A 168 5.34 14.70 9.19
C TRP A 168 5.26 15.95 10.09
N GLY A 169 4.63 17.01 9.59
CA GLY A 169 4.42 18.27 10.31
C GLY A 169 5.65 19.18 10.41
N THR A 170 6.73 18.86 9.69
CA THR A 170 7.97 19.66 9.68
C THR A 170 8.26 20.24 8.30
N THR A 171 9.23 21.16 8.21
CA THR A 171 9.71 21.70 6.92
C THR A 171 10.41 20.67 6.04
N TYR A 172 10.78 19.51 6.61
CA TYR A 172 11.39 18.39 5.91
C TYR A 172 10.36 17.34 5.46
N GLU A 173 9.06 17.61 5.63
CA GLU A 173 8.02 16.65 5.28
C GLU A 173 8.12 16.21 3.82
N LYS A 174 8.12 14.88 3.62
CA LYS A 174 8.20 14.31 2.28
C LYS A 174 7.38 13.03 2.17
N ALA A 175 6.41 13.06 1.27
CA ALA A 175 5.70 11.86 0.82
C ALA A 175 6.48 11.15 -0.30
N VAL A 176 6.68 9.84 -0.13
CA VAL A 176 7.33 8.95 -1.11
C VAL A 176 6.46 7.71 -1.31
N ASP A 177 6.04 7.46 -2.55
CA ASP A 177 5.51 6.13 -2.92
C ASP A 177 6.67 5.14 -3.00
N VAL A 178 6.83 4.35 -1.94
CA VAL A 178 7.82 3.26 -1.85
C VAL A 178 7.35 2.00 -2.57
N GLY A 179 6.03 1.87 -2.73
CA GLY A 179 5.38 0.71 -3.33
C GLY A 179 5.37 -0.52 -2.42
N GLN A 180 4.61 -1.52 -2.82
CA GLN A 180 4.56 -2.84 -2.21
C GLN A 180 4.22 -3.87 -3.30
N CYS A 181 4.87 -5.03 -3.26
CA CYS A 181 4.50 -6.13 -4.14
C CYS A 181 3.37 -6.94 -3.53
N VAL A 182 2.28 -7.11 -4.28
CA VAL A 182 1.06 -7.80 -3.85
C VAL A 182 0.62 -8.78 -4.92
N GLY A 183 0.05 -9.90 -4.50
CA GLY A 183 -0.53 -10.91 -5.36
C GLY A 183 0.16 -12.25 -5.25
N SER A 184 -0.33 -13.19 -6.06
CA SER A 184 0.11 -14.58 -6.07
C SER A 184 0.88 -14.91 -7.35
N CYS A 185 1.66 -15.99 -7.27
CA CYS A 185 2.44 -16.52 -8.38
C CYS A 185 1.99 -17.96 -8.66
N ASN A 186 1.61 -18.24 -9.91
CA ASN A 186 1.05 -19.54 -10.31
C ASN A 186 2.06 -20.71 -10.30
N LYS A 187 3.36 -20.43 -10.14
CA LYS A 187 4.41 -21.45 -10.19
C LYS A 187 4.93 -21.74 -8.80
N GLU A 188 5.10 -23.02 -8.49
CA GLU A 188 5.67 -23.48 -7.23
C GLU A 188 7.03 -22.81 -6.94
N LYS A 189 7.22 -22.42 -5.67
CA LYS A 189 8.43 -21.79 -5.13
C LYS A 189 8.74 -20.38 -5.64
N LYS A 190 7.77 -19.67 -6.24
CA LYS A 190 7.90 -18.24 -6.57
C LYS A 190 7.04 -17.40 -5.64
N THR A 191 7.58 -16.27 -5.19
CA THR A 191 6.89 -15.26 -4.39
C THR A 191 6.80 -13.95 -5.18
N CYS A 192 5.74 -13.18 -4.94
CA CYS A 192 5.62 -11.84 -5.52
C CYS A 192 6.58 -10.90 -4.78
N GLN A 193 7.63 -10.43 -5.46
CA GLN A 193 8.68 -9.63 -4.85
C GLN A 193 9.20 -8.56 -5.80
N PRO A 194 9.91 -7.53 -5.30
CA PRO A 194 10.52 -6.51 -6.16
C PRO A 194 11.52 -7.14 -7.13
N ILE A 195 11.42 -6.80 -8.41
CA ILE A 195 12.39 -7.19 -9.44
C ILE A 195 13.23 -6.00 -9.91
N ALA A 196 12.75 -4.79 -9.68
CA ALA A 196 13.48 -3.55 -9.89
C ALA A 196 13.17 -2.55 -8.77
N SER A 197 14.21 -1.91 -8.25
CA SER A 197 14.12 -0.86 -7.24
C SER A 197 15.13 0.24 -7.53
N LYS A 198 14.89 1.42 -6.96
CA LYS A 198 15.85 2.52 -6.95
C LYS A 198 15.91 3.15 -5.58
N ILE A 199 17.05 3.73 -5.25
CA ILE A 199 17.20 4.52 -4.03
C ILE A 199 16.75 5.95 -4.31
N VAL A 200 15.96 6.51 -3.39
CA VAL A 200 15.59 7.93 -3.35
C VAL A 200 16.05 8.54 -2.04
N ASN A 201 16.64 9.73 -2.13
CA ASN A 201 17.14 10.45 -0.96
C ASN A 201 16.04 11.34 -0.39
N VAL A 202 15.67 11.11 0.85
CA VAL A 202 14.75 11.96 1.63
C VAL A 202 15.59 12.85 2.53
N LYS A 203 15.49 14.17 2.35
CA LYS A 203 16.21 15.13 3.19
C LYS A 203 15.52 15.22 4.55
N GLY A 204 16.29 15.09 5.62
CA GLY A 204 15.83 15.29 6.99
C GLY A 204 16.72 16.28 7.76
N PRO A 205 16.33 16.61 9.00
CA PRO A 205 17.10 17.49 9.87
C PRO A 205 18.50 16.95 10.21
N ASN A 206 18.66 15.63 10.20
CA ASN A 206 19.92 14.94 10.54
C ASN A 206 20.70 14.47 9.30
N GLY A 207 20.36 14.97 8.10
CA GLY A 207 20.94 14.54 6.84
C GLY A 207 19.95 13.81 5.93
N ALA A 208 20.44 13.29 4.81
CA ALA A 208 19.60 12.58 3.86
C ALA A 208 19.49 11.08 4.20
N HIS A 209 18.26 10.57 4.29
CA HIS A 209 17.96 9.16 4.44
C HIS A 209 17.75 8.50 3.06
N CYS A 210 18.32 7.32 2.85
CA CYS A 210 18.17 6.56 1.62
C CYS A 210 16.97 5.62 1.73
N VAL A 211 15.94 5.85 0.91
CA VAL A 211 14.73 5.03 0.88
C VAL A 211 14.72 4.20 -0.38
N GLU A 212 14.50 2.89 -0.26
CA GLU A 212 14.29 2.03 -1.42
C GLU A 212 12.86 2.20 -1.95
N LYS A 213 12.76 2.54 -3.24
CA LYS A 213 11.50 2.64 -3.97
C LYS A 213 11.40 1.49 -4.97
N ILE A 214 10.34 0.69 -4.84
CA ILE A 214 10.01 -0.39 -5.77
C ILE A 214 9.51 0.24 -7.08
N LEU A 215 10.12 -0.17 -8.19
CA LEU A 215 9.71 0.22 -9.54
C LEU A 215 8.80 -0.85 -10.15
N GLU A 216 9.19 -2.11 -10.01
CA GLU A 216 8.50 -3.25 -10.62
C GLU A 216 8.47 -4.45 -9.68
N CYS A 217 7.36 -5.18 -9.73
CA CYS A 217 7.14 -6.42 -9.00
C CYS A 217 7.02 -7.59 -9.98
N GLY A 218 7.51 -8.75 -9.59
CA GLY A 218 7.44 -9.95 -10.41
C GLY A 218 7.55 -11.23 -9.61
N CYS A 219 7.19 -12.34 -10.27
CA CYS A 219 7.30 -13.67 -9.71
C CYS A 219 8.72 -14.21 -9.87
N ALA A 220 9.49 -14.10 -8.79
CA ALA A 220 10.85 -14.58 -8.70
C ALA A 220 10.99 -15.57 -7.53
N ARG A 221 12.05 -16.38 -7.57
CA ARG A 221 12.43 -17.22 -6.43
C ARG A 221 13.21 -16.35 -5.45
N SER A 222 13.16 -16.67 -4.17
CA SER A 222 14.12 -16.09 -3.22
C SER A 222 15.51 -16.57 -3.64
N CYS A 223 16.29 -15.65 -4.21
CA CYS A 223 17.70 -15.89 -4.49
C CYS A 223 18.44 -15.50 -3.21
N TYR A 224 19.08 -16.45 -2.54
CA TYR A 224 20.04 -16.10 -1.51
C TYR A 224 21.17 -15.32 -2.20
N ARG A 225 21.23 -14.01 -1.95
CA ARG A 225 22.48 -13.26 -2.15
C ARG A 225 23.45 -13.83 -1.13
N VAL A 226 24.25 -14.80 -1.54
CA VAL A 226 25.43 -15.20 -0.79
C VAL A 226 26.36 -14.00 -0.86
N SER A 227 26.58 -13.32 0.26
CA SER A 227 27.76 -12.48 0.38
C SER A 227 28.95 -13.41 0.18
N PHE A 228 29.69 -13.27 -0.92
CA PHE A 228 30.97 -13.97 -1.10
C PHE A 228 32.05 -13.46 -0.13
N HIS A 229 31.65 -12.91 1.02
CA HIS A 229 32.54 -12.50 2.08
C HIS A 229 32.86 -13.74 2.92
N GLN A 230 34.03 -14.32 2.65
CA GLN A 230 34.60 -15.35 3.50
C GLN A 230 35.27 -14.66 4.69
N LEU A 231 34.81 -14.96 5.91
CA LEU A 231 35.51 -14.58 7.14
C LEU A 231 36.77 -15.43 7.24
N TYR A 232 37.92 -14.77 7.32
CA TYR A 232 39.20 -15.43 7.57
C TYR A 232 39.76 -14.91 8.89
N SER A 233 40.18 -15.83 9.76
CA SER A 233 41.09 -15.50 10.85
C SER A 233 42.52 -15.60 10.34
N ILE A 234 43.32 -14.55 10.54
CA ILE A 234 44.74 -14.56 10.22
C ILE A 234 45.47 -14.87 11.52
N THR A 235 46.17 -15.99 11.57
CA THR A 235 47.08 -16.30 12.67
C THR A 235 48.46 -15.76 12.32
N VAL A 236 48.91 -14.75 13.03
CA VAL A 236 50.26 -14.18 12.86
C VAL A 236 51.13 -14.69 14.00
N LEU A 237 52.32 -15.21 13.66
CA LEU A 237 53.33 -15.54 14.65
C LEU A 237 53.91 -14.24 15.20
N ASP A 238 53.75 -13.99 16.49
CA ASP A 238 54.41 -12.86 17.14
C ASP A 238 55.88 -13.23 17.37
N GLU A 239 56.78 -12.62 16.62
CA GLU A 239 58.22 -12.88 16.68
C GLU A 239 58.81 -12.54 18.06
N GLN A 240 58.19 -11.65 18.83
CA GLN A 240 58.71 -11.27 20.16
C GLN A 240 58.29 -12.25 21.25
N THR A 241 57.10 -12.83 21.14
CA THR A 241 56.57 -13.75 22.16
C THR A 241 56.60 -15.21 21.73
N SER A 242 56.99 -15.51 20.49
CA SER A 242 56.94 -16.85 19.89
C SER A 242 55.56 -17.51 20.05
N THR A 243 54.49 -16.72 20.06
CA THR A 243 53.11 -17.20 20.20
C THR A 243 52.26 -16.80 19.00
N ASN A 244 51.34 -17.68 18.64
CA ASN A 244 50.34 -17.41 17.60
C ASN A 244 49.30 -16.43 18.12
N LYS A 245 49.17 -15.27 17.46
CA LYS A 245 48.08 -14.32 17.69
C LYS A 245 47.07 -14.43 16.55
N THR A 246 45.84 -14.78 16.90
CA THR A 246 44.72 -14.83 15.95
C THR A 246 44.09 -13.45 15.85
N LEU A 247 44.20 -12.83 14.69
CA LEU A 247 43.49 -11.61 14.35
C LEU A 247 42.19 -12.00 13.63
N GLN A 248 41.05 -11.58 14.19
CA GLN A 248 39.77 -11.66 13.48
C GLN A 248 39.53 -10.33 12.76
N ARG A 249 39.17 -10.39 11.48
CA ARG A 249 38.91 -9.22 10.65
C ARG A 249 37.55 -9.32 9.99
#